data_AF-A0A7C2WC59-F1
#
_entry.id   AF-A0A7C2WC59-F1
#
_cell.length_a   1.000
_cell.length_b   1.000
_cell.length_c   1.000
_cell.angle_alpha   90.00
_cell.angle_beta   90.00
_cell.angle_gamma   90.00
#
_symmetry.space_group_name_H-M   'P 1'
#
loop_
_entity.id
_entity.type
_entity.pdbx_description
1 polymer ?
#
loop_
_entity_poly.entity_id
_entity_poly.type
_entity_poly.pdbx_seq_one_letter_code
_entity_poly.pdbx_strand_id
1 'polypeptide(L)'
;MACPVCSGERIPQDCSVIEKRGKRVIVQGRVYAIIDTEGLTKANYSPFAKYLTVSLYPRKGRVKYLKFKTQQELDRWSFEKDNSFIVHGCLHVADGKELVFDVTQVEPVSS
;
A
#
# COMPACT_ATOMS: atom_id res chain seq x y z
N MET A 1 3.91 -0.32 16.06
CA MET A 1 2.44 -0.40 15.89
C MET A 1 2.08 -1.79 15.36
N ALA A 2 0.95 -2.34 15.80
CA ALA A 2 0.43 -3.60 15.26
C ALA A 2 -0.23 -3.31 13.91
N CYS A 3 0.10 -4.08 12.88
CA CYS A 3 -0.51 -3.89 11.56
C CYS A 3 -2.03 -4.09 11.70
N PRO A 4 -2.86 -3.12 11.27
CA PRO A 4 -4.32 -3.18 11.46
C PRO A 4 -4.98 -4.36 10.72
N VAL A 5 -4.28 -4.93 9.73
CA VAL A 5 -4.71 -6.12 9.01
C VAL A 5 -4.39 -7.39 9.82
N CYS A 6 -3.21 -7.46 10.45
CA CYS A 6 -2.83 -8.55 11.34
C CYS A 6 -3.66 -8.61 12.63
N SER A 7 -4.17 -7.46 13.10
CA SER A 7 -5.08 -7.41 14.25
C SER A 7 -6.55 -7.69 13.87
N GLY A 8 -6.85 -7.95 12.59
CA GLY A 8 -8.19 -8.31 12.11
C GLY A 8 -9.18 -7.14 12.06
N GLU A 9 -8.74 -5.91 12.29
CA GLU A 9 -9.65 -4.78 12.48
C GLU A 9 -10.23 -4.20 11.17
N ARG A 10 -9.56 -4.34 10.01
CA ARG A 10 -9.80 -3.39 8.89
C ARG A 10 -9.77 -3.93 7.47
N ILE A 11 -10.00 -5.22 7.26
CA ILE A 11 -10.20 -5.75 5.90
C ILE A 11 -11.69 -5.63 5.54
N PRO A 12 -12.03 -5.00 4.41
CA PRO A 12 -13.39 -4.98 3.89
C PRO A 12 -13.98 -6.39 3.77
N GLN A 13 -15.26 -6.54 4.12
CA GLN A 13 -15.91 -7.85 4.26
C GLN A 13 -16.09 -8.59 2.92
N ASP A 14 -15.90 -7.90 1.80
CA ASP A 14 -15.94 -8.42 0.44
C ASP A 14 -14.59 -9.01 -0.04
N CYS A 15 -13.52 -8.90 0.75
CA CYS A 15 -12.21 -9.49 0.41
C CYS A 15 -12.11 -10.96 0.84
N SER A 16 -11.48 -11.79 0.00
CA SER A 16 -10.95 -13.08 0.45
C SER A 16 -9.53 -12.92 0.99
N VAL A 17 -9.37 -13.13 2.29
CA VAL A 17 -8.06 -13.06 2.98
C VAL A 17 -7.38 -14.42 2.90
N ILE A 18 -6.35 -14.52 2.06
CA ILE A 18 -5.61 -15.78 1.88
C ILE A 18 -4.71 -16.07 3.09
N GLU A 19 -4.17 -15.03 3.73
CA GLU A 19 -3.37 -15.16 4.96
C GLU A 19 -3.78 -14.11 6.02
N LYS A 20 -4.15 -14.58 7.23
CA LYS A 20 -4.57 -13.71 8.35
C LYS A 20 -3.43 -12.88 8.95
N ARG A 21 -2.17 -13.22 8.68
CA ARG A 21 -0.98 -12.52 9.22
C ARG A 21 -0.11 -12.05 8.07
N GLY A 22 0.15 -10.75 8.03
CA GLY A 22 1.08 -10.16 7.08
C GLY A 22 2.52 -10.37 7.47
N LYS A 23 3.41 -10.21 6.49
CA LYS A 23 4.86 -10.34 6.65
C LYS A 23 5.50 -8.96 6.65
N ARG A 24 6.40 -8.67 7.59
CA ARG A 24 7.23 -7.45 7.52
C ARG A 24 8.15 -7.52 6.31
N VAL A 25 8.15 -6.47 5.51
CA VAL A 25 8.91 -6.40 4.26
C VAL A 25 9.60 -5.05 4.10
N ILE A 26 10.67 -5.07 3.33
CA ILE A 26 11.33 -3.89 2.75
C ILE A 26 11.16 -4.03 1.24
N VAL A 27 10.54 -3.05 0.61
CA VAL A 27 10.25 -3.04 -0.83
C VAL A 27 10.90 -1.82 -1.46
N GLN A 28 11.71 -2.04 -2.49
CA GLN A 28 12.21 -0.97 -3.34
C GLN A 28 11.44 -0.96 -4.66
N GLY A 29 10.96 0.20 -5.08
CA GLY A 29 10.31 0.34 -6.38
C GLY A 29 10.05 1.78 -6.79
N ARG A 30 9.60 1.95 -8.03
CA ARG A 30 9.22 3.24 -8.62
C ARG A 30 7.73 3.52 -8.39
N VAL A 31 7.39 4.73 -7.98
CA VAL A 31 5.99 5.15 -7.85
C VAL A 31 5.42 5.39 -9.23
N TYR A 32 4.38 4.66 -9.60
CA TYR A 32 3.70 4.82 -10.88
C TYR A 32 2.49 5.75 -10.80
N ALA A 33 1.70 5.60 -9.74
CA ALA A 33 0.51 6.41 -9.50
C ALA A 33 0.23 6.54 -8.01
N ILE A 34 -0.26 7.72 -7.64
CA ILE A 34 -0.81 8.07 -6.34
C ILE A 34 -2.31 8.29 -6.57
N ILE A 35 -3.14 7.47 -5.94
CA ILE A 35 -4.58 7.47 -6.12
C ILE A 35 -5.21 7.96 -4.82
N ASP A 36 -5.79 9.15 -4.89
CA ASP A 36 -6.53 9.77 -3.79
C ASP A 36 -7.96 9.23 -3.68
N THR A 37 -8.70 9.75 -2.70
CA THR A 37 -10.08 9.37 -2.42
C THR A 37 -11.04 9.69 -3.57
N GLU A 38 -10.78 10.73 -4.36
CA GLU A 38 -11.63 11.09 -5.50
C GLU A 38 -11.43 10.11 -6.67
N GLY A 39 -10.19 9.72 -6.95
CA GLY A 39 -9.84 8.70 -7.93
C GLY A 39 -10.36 7.31 -7.56
N LEU A 40 -10.34 6.94 -6.27
CA LEU A 40 -10.85 5.66 -5.78
C LEU A 40 -12.37 5.52 -5.91
N THR A 41 -13.09 6.61 -5.62
CA THR A 41 -14.56 6.64 -5.71
C THR A 41 -15.03 6.51 -7.15
N LYS A 42 -14.35 7.17 -8.10
CA LYS A 42 -14.67 7.08 -9.53
C LYS A 42 -14.29 5.73 -10.15
N ALA A 43 -13.20 5.10 -9.69
CA ALA A 43 -12.68 3.87 -10.28
C ALA A 43 -13.29 2.58 -9.69
N ASN A 44 -14.24 2.69 -8.76
CA ASN A 44 -14.89 1.57 -8.06
C ASN A 44 -13.87 0.50 -7.61
N TYR A 45 -12.78 0.97 -7.00
CA TYR A 45 -11.58 0.16 -6.72
C TYR A 45 -11.79 -0.77 -5.51
N SER A 46 -12.68 -1.74 -5.67
CA SER A 46 -12.88 -2.81 -4.70
C SER A 46 -11.62 -3.69 -4.61
N PRO A 47 -11.30 -4.21 -3.42
CA PRO A 47 -12.07 -4.04 -2.19
C PRO A 47 -11.55 -2.91 -1.28
N PHE A 48 -10.52 -2.15 -1.68
CA PHE A 48 -9.86 -1.17 -0.80
C PHE A 48 -10.14 0.30 -1.13
N ALA A 49 -11.32 0.61 -1.66
CA ALA A 49 -11.74 1.98 -2.01
C ALA A 49 -11.68 2.97 -0.82
N LYS A 50 -11.67 2.46 0.41
CA LYS A 50 -11.54 3.24 1.66
C LYS A 50 -10.11 3.67 2.01
N TYR A 51 -9.10 3.27 1.23
CA TYR A 51 -7.69 3.55 1.49
C TYR A 51 -7.05 4.30 0.32
N LEU A 52 -6.36 5.39 0.62
CA LEU A 52 -5.49 6.04 -0.37
C LEU A 52 -4.39 5.07 -0.77
N THR A 53 -4.05 5.08 -2.06
CA THR A 53 -3.22 4.03 -2.63
C THR A 53 -2.05 4.61 -3.40
N VAL A 54 -0.84 4.13 -3.11
CA VAL A 54 0.33 4.35 -3.96
C VAL A 54 0.70 3.03 -4.62
N SER A 55 0.84 3.06 -5.95
CA SER A 55 1.31 1.91 -6.71
C SER A 55 2.83 1.97 -6.87
N LEU A 56 3.50 1.00 -6.28
CA LEU A 56 4.94 0.86 -6.26
C LEU A 56 5.35 -0.32 -7.15
N TYR A 57 6.12 -0.04 -8.19
CA TYR A 57 6.61 -1.03 -9.14
C TYR A 57 8.04 -1.44 -8.78
N PRO A 58 8.24 -2.59 -8.14
CA PRO A 58 9.58 -3.08 -7.88
C PRO A 58 10.27 -3.50 -9.18
N ARG A 59 11.61 -3.52 -9.18
CA ARG A 59 12.39 -3.98 -10.35
C ARG A 59 12.11 -5.45 -10.71
N LYS A 60 11.73 -6.26 -9.72
CA LYS A 60 11.34 -7.66 -9.88
C LYS A 60 10.11 -7.95 -9.02
N GLY A 61 9.20 -8.78 -9.53
CA GLY A 61 7.99 -9.19 -8.82
C GLY A 61 6.75 -8.39 -9.23
N ARG A 62 5.64 -8.59 -8.51
CA ARG A 62 4.38 -7.91 -8.79
C ARG A 62 4.35 -6.52 -8.14
N VAL A 63 3.45 -5.69 -8.65
CA VAL A 63 3.15 -4.36 -8.12
C VAL A 63 2.74 -4.47 -6.66
N LYS A 64 3.31 -3.59 -5.83
CA LYS A 64 2.87 -3.43 -4.45
C LYS A 64 1.96 -2.21 -4.36
N TYR A 65 0.81 -2.38 -3.73
CA TYR A 65 -0.12 -1.29 -3.46
C TYR A 65 0.04 -0.87 -2.00
N LEU A 66 0.73 0.25 -1.78
CA LEU A 66 0.84 0.85 -0.45
C LEU A 66 -0.52 1.44 -0.08
N LYS A 67 -1.00 1.16 1.12
CA LYS A 67 -2.34 1.55 1.59
C LYS A 67 -2.24 2.47 2.79
N PHE A 68 -2.85 3.65 2.69
CA PHE A 68 -2.88 4.69 3.73
C PHE A 68 -4.32 5.01 4.10
N LYS A 69 -4.56 5.28 5.39
CA LYS A 69 -5.91 5.53 5.89
C LYS A 69 -6.35 6.97 5.67
N THR A 70 -5.43 7.91 5.82
CA THR A 70 -5.70 9.35 5.73
C THR A 70 -4.75 10.02 4.76
N GLN A 71 -5.17 11.14 4.18
CA GLN A 71 -4.31 11.96 3.34
C GLN A 71 -3.06 12.40 4.11
N GLN A 72 -3.19 12.76 5.39
CA GLN A 72 -2.07 13.12 6.25
C GLN A 72 -1.03 12.00 6.41
N GLU A 73 -1.46 10.74 6.53
CA GLU A 73 -0.53 9.59 6.58
C GLU A 73 0.24 9.43 5.27
N LEU A 74 -0.42 9.66 4.13
CA LEU A 74 0.20 9.60 2.81
C LEU A 74 1.19 10.76 2.60
N ASP A 75 0.74 11.98 2.87
CA ASP A 75 1.50 13.23 2.66
C ASP A 75 2.80 13.26 3.47
N ARG A 76 2.79 12.64 4.66
CA ARG A 76 3.97 12.50 5.53
C ARG A 76 5.19 11.92 4.80
N TRP A 77 4.97 11.06 3.83
CA TRP A 77 6.05 10.35 3.13
C TRP A 77 6.51 11.05 1.85
N SER A 78 5.78 12.09 1.41
CA SER A 78 6.12 12.89 0.23
C SER A 78 6.44 12.03 -1.00
N PHE A 79 5.62 11.01 -1.26
CA PHE A 79 5.79 10.21 -2.48
C PHE A 79 5.62 11.09 -3.72
N GLU A 80 6.52 10.89 -4.67
CA GLU A 80 6.50 11.58 -5.95
C GLU A 80 6.40 10.55 -7.07
N LYS A 81 5.53 10.83 -8.04
CA LYS A 81 5.41 10.00 -9.24
C LYS A 81 6.75 9.93 -9.95
N ASP A 82 7.02 8.76 -10.54
CA ASP A 82 8.22 8.48 -11.32
C ASP A 82 9.54 8.44 -10.53
N ASN A 83 9.49 8.66 -9.21
CA ASN A 83 10.63 8.51 -8.32
C ASN A 83 10.65 7.12 -7.63
N SER A 84 11.84 6.68 -7.24
CA SER A 84 12.03 5.38 -6.59
C SER A 84 12.21 5.53 -5.09
N PHE A 85 11.61 4.62 -4.33
CA PHE A 85 11.63 4.62 -2.88
C PHE A 85 11.88 3.22 -2.33
N ILE A 86 12.52 3.15 -1.16
CA ILE A 86 12.55 1.99 -0.29
C ILE A 86 11.48 2.19 0.78
N VAL A 87 10.60 1.20 0.94
CA VAL A 87 9.43 1.27 1.82
C VAL A 87 9.42 0.09 2.76
N HIS A 88 9.34 0.38 4.05
CA HIS A 88 9.19 -0.63 5.11
C HIS A 88 7.73 -0.70 5.51
N GLY A 89 7.15 -1.90 5.50
CA GLY A 89 5.76 -2.09 5.88
C GLY A 89 5.41 -3.54 6.15
N CYS A 90 4.11 -3.83 6.15
CA CYS A 90 3.55 -5.16 6.34
C CYS A 90 2.83 -5.59 5.06
N LEU A 91 3.35 -6.63 4.40
CA LEU A 91 2.82 -7.20 3.18
C LEU A 91 1.67 -8.16 3.48
N HIS A 92 0.59 -8.00 2.75
CA HIS A 92 -0.57 -8.89 2.73
C HIS A 92 -0.98 -9.21 1.29
N VAL A 93 -1.66 -10.34 1.13
CA VAL A 93 -2.26 -10.73 -0.15
C VAL A 93 -3.77 -10.83 0.03
N ALA A 94 -4.51 -10.09 -0.78
CA ALA A 94 -5.96 -10.16 -0.84
C ALA A 94 -6.41 -10.03 -2.30
N ASP A 95 -7.32 -10.90 -2.73
CA ASP A 95 -7.83 -10.99 -4.10
C ASP A 95 -6.71 -10.96 -5.17
N GLY A 96 -5.63 -11.70 -4.91
CA GLY A 96 -4.47 -11.82 -5.80
C GLY A 96 -3.55 -10.58 -5.87
N LYS A 97 -3.88 -9.50 -5.17
CA LYS A 97 -3.09 -8.25 -5.11
C LYS A 97 -2.18 -8.24 -3.88
N GLU A 98 -0.99 -7.66 -4.04
CA GLU A 98 -0.01 -7.49 -2.97
C GLU A 98 -0.11 -6.09 -2.37
N LEU A 99 -0.48 -6.05 -1.10
CA LEU A 99 -0.82 -4.83 -0.38
C LEU A 99 0.19 -4.58 0.72
N VAL A 100 0.63 -3.35 0.88
CA VAL A 100 1.54 -2.98 1.96
C VAL A 100 0.84 -2.00 2.88
N PHE A 101 0.59 -2.42 4.10
CA PHE A 101 0.00 -1.63 5.18
C PHE A 101 1.04 -1.27 6.23
N ASP A 102 0.69 -0.37 7.15
CA ASP A 102 1.53 -0.02 8.30
C ASP A 102 2.95 0.36 7.85
N VAL A 103 3.01 1.31 6.91
CA VAL A 103 4.27 1.87 6.42
C VAL A 103 4.92 2.64 7.56
N THR A 104 6.12 2.23 7.95
CA THR A 104 6.83 2.79 9.10
C THR A 104 8.04 3.63 8.71
N GLN A 105 8.57 3.41 7.51
CA GLN A 105 9.76 4.09 6.99
C GLN A 105 9.71 4.13 5.47
N VAL A 106 10.11 5.25 4.91
CA VAL A 106 10.20 5.51 3.47
C VAL A 106 11.48 6.29 3.23
N GLU A 107 12.28 5.84 2.26
CA GLU A 107 13.54 6.46 1.89
C GLU A 107 13.56 6.70 0.38
N PRO A 108 13.84 7.93 -0.09
CA PRO A 108 14.05 8.17 -1.52
C PRO A 108 15.34 7.48 -1.97
N VAL A 109 15.29 6.83 -3.13
CA VAL A 109 16.47 6.26 -3.77
C VAL A 109 17.05 7.33 -4.69
N SER A 110 18.17 7.92 -4.27
CA SER A 110 18.98 8.77 -5.14
C SER A 110 19.43 7.97 -6.35
N SER A 111 19.16 8.50 -7.54
CA SER A 111 19.62 7.95 -8.82
C SER A 111 21.09 8.27 -9.06
#